data_AF-A0A9E2A9L2-F1
#
_entry.id   AF-A0A9E2A9L2-F1
#
_cell.length_a   1.000
_cell.length_b   1.000
_cell.length_c   1.000
_cell.angle_alpha   90.00
_cell.angle_beta   90.00
_cell.angle_gamma   90.00
#
_symmetry.space_group_name_H-M   'P 1'
#
loop_
_entity.id
_entity.type
_entity.pdbx_description
1 polymer ?
#
loop_
_entity_poly.entity_id
_entity_poly.type
_entity_poly.pdbx_seq_one_letter_code
_entity_poly.pdbx_strand_id
1 'polypeptide(L)'
;MRQLLGVVLVLQGKSEPEKSLRLILYISLAALLGTCSAQPPILDQVLDLGELRVVTRDSPTAYVDSPDGPSGPEYDLAKAFADHLGVDLVIETVQSVSEVLPRLIEGNAHMAAAGLSTMPSRREYVSFGHPYDMVDMHLVYKLGTG
;
A
#
# COMPACT_ATOMS: atom_id res chain seq x y z
N MET A 1 -10.02 42.99 29.74
CA MET A 1 -10.28 41.67 29.11
C MET A 1 -11.39 41.87 28.10
N ARG A 2 -11.04 41.89 26.81
CA ARG A 2 -11.71 42.68 25.76
C ARG A 2 -11.54 41.92 24.45
N GLN A 3 -12.45 41.00 24.10
CA GLN A 3 -12.54 40.39 22.75
C GLN A 3 -13.82 39.58 22.44
N LEU A 4 -14.69 39.25 23.39
CA LEU A 4 -15.88 38.41 23.14
C LEU A 4 -17.13 39.16 22.62
N LEU A 5 -17.18 40.50 22.72
CA LEU A 5 -18.36 41.27 22.27
C LEU A 5 -18.39 41.57 20.75
N GLY A 6 -17.29 41.37 20.03
CA GLY A 6 -17.17 41.78 18.63
C GLY A 6 -17.84 40.86 17.61
N VAL A 7 -17.98 39.56 17.92
CA VAL A 7 -18.49 38.57 16.96
C VAL A 7 -20.02 38.60 16.85
N VAL A 8 -20.72 38.93 17.93
CA VAL A 8 -22.20 38.91 17.96
C VAL A 8 -22.81 40.08 17.16
N LEU A 9 -22.11 41.23 17.07
CA LEU A 9 -22.66 42.42 16.41
C LEU A 9 -22.69 42.33 14.87
N VAL A 10 -21.92 41.42 14.26
CA VAL A 10 -21.86 41.27 12.80
C VAL A 10 -23.13 40.61 12.23
N LEU A 11 -23.93 39.93 13.06
CA LEU A 11 -25.12 39.21 12.59
C LEU A 11 -26.39 40.08 12.42
N GLN A 12 -26.34 41.39 12.71
CA GLN A 12 -27.48 42.31 12.48
C GLN A 12 -27.32 43.23 11.26
N GLY A 13 -26.50 42.85 10.28
CA GLY A 13 -26.42 43.54 8.99
C GLY A 13 -27.45 43.01 7.99
N LYS A 14 -28.44 43.83 7.65
CA LYS A 14 -29.41 43.68 6.54
C LYS A 14 -28.83 42.88 5.37
N SER A 15 -29.28 41.64 5.21
CA SER A 15 -28.78 40.70 4.21
C SER A 15 -29.47 40.90 2.87
N GLU A 16 -28.79 41.53 1.91
CA GLU A 16 -29.18 41.50 0.50
C GLU A 16 -28.98 40.04 -0.03
N PRO A 17 -30.00 39.42 -0.66
CA PRO A 17 -29.99 37.99 -0.97
C PRO A 17 -28.85 37.58 -1.92
N GLU A 18 -28.41 38.47 -2.83
CA GLU A 18 -27.31 38.15 -3.74
C GLU A 18 -25.93 38.05 -3.06
N LYS A 19 -25.74 38.76 -1.93
CA LYS A 19 -24.45 38.78 -1.20
C LYS A 19 -24.31 37.57 -0.30
N SER A 20 -25.41 37.13 0.30
CA SER A 20 -25.47 35.95 1.17
C SER A 20 -25.23 34.66 0.39
N LEU A 21 -25.77 34.57 -0.83
CA LEU A 21 -25.57 33.42 -1.72
C LEU A 21 -24.11 33.29 -2.18
N ARG A 22 -23.45 34.42 -2.50
CA ARG A 22 -22.02 34.43 -2.85
C ARG A 22 -21.14 34.04 -1.66
N LEU A 23 -21.47 34.50 -0.46
CA LEU A 23 -20.72 34.15 0.75
C LEU A 23 -20.79 32.64 1.04
N ILE A 24 -21.96 32.02 0.89
CA ILE A 24 -22.15 30.57 1.03
C ILE A 24 -21.38 29.80 -0.06
N LEU A 25 -21.36 30.32 -1.30
CA LEU A 25 -20.58 29.74 -2.40
C LEU A 25 -19.07 29.78 -2.12
N TYR A 26 -18.55 30.89 -1.57
CA TYR A 26 -17.14 30.99 -1.20
C TYR A 26 -16.77 30.06 -0.04
N ILE A 27 -17.65 29.91 0.96
CA ILE A 27 -17.41 29.00 2.09
C ILE A 27 -17.44 27.53 1.64
N SER A 28 -18.38 27.15 0.77
CA SER A 28 -18.44 25.79 0.22
C SER A 28 -17.25 25.47 -0.70
N LEU A 29 -16.82 26.41 -1.54
CA LEU A 29 -15.62 26.27 -2.36
C LEU A 29 -14.34 26.19 -1.53
N ALA A 30 -14.23 26.97 -0.46
CA ALA A 30 -13.10 26.91 0.48
C ALA A 30 -13.09 25.60 1.29
N ALA A 31 -14.26 25.09 1.68
CA ALA A 31 -14.38 23.80 2.37
C ALA A 31 -13.96 22.63 1.47
N LEU A 32 -14.25 22.69 0.16
CA LEU A 32 -13.80 21.70 -0.81
C LEU A 32 -12.28 21.71 -1.02
N LEU A 33 -11.62 22.86 -0.86
CA LEU A 33 -10.16 22.99 -0.98
C LEU A 33 -9.39 22.51 0.28
N GLY A 34 -10.08 22.33 1.41
CA GLY A 34 -9.47 21.94 2.68
C GLY A 34 -9.32 20.44 2.90
N THR A 35 -9.84 19.58 2.02
CA THR A 35 -9.85 18.11 2.21
C THR A 35 -8.56 17.44 1.70
N CYS A 36 -7.41 18.07 1.89
CA CYS A 36 -6.12 17.45 1.56
C CYS A 36 -5.63 16.66 2.78
N SER A 37 -6.12 15.43 2.95
CA SER A 37 -5.54 14.50 3.92
C SER A 37 -4.36 13.81 3.26
N ALA A 38 -3.17 13.90 3.88
CA ALA A 38 -2.07 13.01 3.53
C ALA A 38 -2.54 11.55 3.69
N GLN A 39 -2.13 10.69 2.77
CA GLN A 39 -2.38 9.25 2.92
C GLN A 39 -1.59 8.74 4.12
N PRO A 40 -2.21 7.93 5.00
CA PRO A 40 -1.50 7.35 6.12
C PRO A 40 -0.35 6.46 5.63
N PRO A 41 0.74 6.33 6.41
CA PRO A 41 1.78 5.34 6.16
C PRO A 41 1.21 3.94 5.89
N ILE A 42 1.88 3.15 5.04
CA ILE A 42 1.43 1.80 4.66
C ILE A 42 1.22 0.90 5.89
N LEU A 43 2.08 1.02 6.91
CA LEU A 43 1.92 0.26 8.15
C LEU A 43 0.61 0.57 8.85
N ASP A 44 0.24 1.85 8.95
CA ASP A 44 -1.01 2.26 9.59
C ASP A 44 -2.22 1.74 8.79
N GLN A 45 -2.15 1.75 7.45
CA GLN A 45 -3.18 1.14 6.60
C GLN A 45 -3.32 -0.37 6.87
N VAL A 46 -2.21 -1.11 6.97
CA VAL A 46 -2.22 -2.55 7.26
C VAL A 46 -2.85 -2.83 8.63
N LEU A 47 -2.47 -2.05 9.65
CA LEU A 47 -2.98 -2.21 11.02
C LEU A 47 -4.47 -1.84 11.12
N ASP A 48 -4.89 -0.76 10.46
CA ASP A 48 -6.29 -0.31 10.44
C ASP A 48 -7.20 -1.27 9.65
N LEU A 49 -6.69 -1.84 8.55
CA LEU A 49 -7.41 -2.86 7.77
C LEU A 49 -7.46 -4.21 8.48
N GLY A 50 -6.49 -4.50 9.35
CA GLY A 50 -6.31 -5.81 9.97
C GLY A 50 -5.77 -6.89 9.02
N GLU A 51 -5.22 -6.48 7.86
CA GLU A 51 -4.75 -7.40 6.81
C GLU A 51 -3.44 -6.93 6.17
N LEU A 52 -2.46 -7.84 6.05
CA LEU A 52 -1.27 -7.68 5.23
C LEU A 52 -1.47 -8.39 3.88
N ARG A 53 -1.71 -7.62 2.82
CA ARG A 53 -1.78 -8.11 1.43
C ARG A 53 -0.39 -8.25 0.84
N VAL A 54 -0.03 -9.45 0.41
CA VAL A 54 1.28 -9.77 -0.15
C VAL A 54 1.12 -10.36 -1.54
N VAL A 55 1.78 -9.74 -2.53
CA VAL A 55 1.89 -10.32 -3.88
C VAL A 55 3.09 -11.27 -3.94
N THR A 56 2.84 -12.50 -4.42
CA THR A 56 3.84 -13.57 -4.56
C THR A 56 3.67 -14.32 -5.89
N ARG A 57 4.53 -15.30 -6.15
CA ARG A 57 4.45 -16.17 -7.32
C ARG A 57 3.92 -17.54 -6.92
N ASP A 58 2.99 -18.05 -7.71
CA ASP A 58 2.60 -19.45 -7.66
C ASP A 58 3.76 -20.31 -8.19
N SER A 59 4.61 -20.78 -7.28
CA SER A 59 5.80 -21.57 -7.59
C SER A 59 6.34 -22.27 -6.34
N PRO A 60 6.94 -23.47 -6.47
CA PRO A 60 7.53 -24.20 -5.34
C PRO A 60 8.59 -23.43 -4.55
N THR A 61 9.19 -22.41 -5.16
CA THR A 61 10.23 -21.57 -4.54
C THR A 61 9.67 -20.34 -3.83
N ALA A 62 8.36 -20.09 -3.89
CA ALA A 62 7.74 -18.92 -3.26
C ALA A 62 6.48 -19.28 -2.46
N TYR A 63 5.42 -19.67 -3.16
CA TYR A 63 4.12 -20.02 -2.59
C TYR A 63 3.52 -21.18 -3.37
N VAL A 64 2.97 -22.14 -2.63
CA VAL A 64 2.16 -23.23 -3.15
C VAL A 64 0.90 -23.33 -2.30
N ASP A 65 -0.26 -23.28 -2.96
CA ASP A 65 -1.52 -23.66 -2.34
C ASP A 65 -1.78 -25.14 -2.61
N SER A 66 -1.77 -25.95 -1.54
CA SER A 66 -1.89 -27.41 -1.63
C SER A 66 -3.09 -27.92 -0.81
N PRO A 67 -3.54 -29.17 -0.99
CA PRO A 67 -4.59 -29.75 -0.16
C PRO A 67 -4.27 -29.77 1.34
N ASP A 68 -2.98 -29.79 1.70
CA ASP A 68 -2.51 -29.75 3.09
C ASP A 68 -2.44 -28.31 3.64
N GLY A 69 -2.68 -27.32 2.78
CA GLY A 69 -2.67 -25.90 3.09
C GLY A 69 -1.62 -25.11 2.29
N PRO A 70 -1.64 -23.77 2.45
CA PRO A 70 -0.65 -22.88 1.87
C PRO A 70 0.72 -23.09 2.51
N SER A 71 1.77 -23.05 1.69
CA SER A 71 3.14 -23.23 2.14
C SER A 71 4.13 -22.55 1.19
N GLY A 72 5.39 -22.50 1.60
CA GLY A 72 6.50 -22.05 0.76
C GLY A 72 7.35 -20.98 1.46
N PRO A 73 8.60 -20.77 1.02
CA PRO A 73 9.54 -19.91 1.74
C PRO A 73 9.03 -18.48 1.94
N GLU A 74 8.42 -17.91 0.90
CA GLU A 74 7.90 -16.53 0.93
C GLU A 74 6.61 -16.45 1.75
N TYR A 75 5.78 -17.50 1.68
CA TYR A 75 4.57 -17.61 2.50
C TYR A 75 4.90 -17.69 3.98
N ASP A 76 5.80 -18.59 4.37
CA ASP A 76 6.15 -18.82 5.77
C ASP A 76 6.73 -17.54 6.40
N LEU A 77 7.58 -16.82 5.66
CA LEU A 77 8.15 -15.55 6.09
C LEU A 77 7.08 -14.45 6.20
N ALA A 78 6.21 -14.32 5.19
CA ALA A 78 5.12 -13.35 5.20
C ALA A 78 4.11 -13.64 6.32
N LYS A 79 3.83 -14.91 6.59
CA LYS A 79 2.92 -15.35 7.66
C LYS A 79 3.48 -15.02 9.03
N ALA A 80 4.74 -15.33 9.28
CA ALA A 80 5.40 -14.96 10.52
C ALA A 80 5.43 -13.44 10.72
N PHE A 81 5.59 -12.66 9.65
CA PHE A 81 5.56 -11.20 9.72
C PHE A 81 4.15 -10.66 9.99
N ALA A 82 3.12 -11.18 9.33
CA ALA A 82 1.72 -10.83 9.60
C ALA A 82 1.33 -11.15 11.05
N ASP A 83 1.74 -12.32 11.56
CA ASP A 83 1.53 -12.73 12.95
C ASP A 83 2.24 -11.81 13.94
N HIS A 84 3.45 -11.35 13.60
CA HIS A 84 4.17 -10.37 14.41
C HIS A 84 3.44 -9.02 14.48
N LEU A 85 2.81 -8.60 13.39
CA LEU A 85 1.98 -7.39 13.34
C LEU A 85 0.60 -7.58 13.98
N GLY A 86 0.16 -8.82 14.18
CA GLY A 86 -1.16 -9.14 14.71
C GLY A 86 -2.29 -8.96 13.69
N VAL A 87 -2.01 -9.14 12.40
CA VAL A 87 -2.96 -8.98 11.28
C VAL A 87 -3.08 -10.26 10.47
N ASP A 88 -4.17 -10.39 9.70
CA ASP A 88 -4.36 -11.53 8.80
C ASP A 88 -3.46 -11.41 7.56
N LEU A 89 -2.95 -12.56 7.07
CA LEU A 89 -2.19 -12.61 5.82
C LEU A 89 -3.13 -12.87 4.64
N VAL A 90 -3.09 -12.00 3.63
CA VAL A 90 -3.81 -12.18 2.36
C VAL A 90 -2.78 -12.33 1.24
N ILE A 91 -2.83 -13.46 0.53
CA ILE A 91 -1.91 -13.75 -0.58
C ILE A 91 -2.56 -13.45 -1.92
N GLU A 92 -1.88 -12.64 -2.74
CA GLU A 92 -2.19 -12.45 -4.15
C GLU A 92 -1.12 -13.13 -5.01
N THR A 93 -1.51 -14.03 -5.91
CA THR A 93 -0.56 -14.73 -6.78
C THR A 93 -0.51 -14.15 -8.18
N VAL A 94 0.70 -14.17 -8.76
CA VAL A 94 0.95 -13.93 -10.18
C VAL A 94 1.72 -15.09 -10.80
N GLN A 95 1.61 -15.27 -12.12
CA GLN A 95 2.28 -16.35 -12.83
C GLN A 95 3.76 -16.02 -13.13
N SER A 96 4.07 -14.75 -13.40
CA SER A 96 5.43 -14.30 -13.74
C SER A 96 6.02 -13.35 -12.71
N VAL A 97 7.35 -13.43 -12.50
CA VAL A 97 8.12 -12.46 -11.69
C VAL A 97 7.89 -11.03 -12.18
N SER A 98 7.74 -10.85 -13.49
CA SER A 98 7.60 -9.52 -14.10
C SER A 98 6.30 -8.81 -13.72
N GLU A 99 5.28 -9.55 -13.25
CA GLU A 99 3.98 -9.00 -12.84
C GLU A 99 3.96 -8.52 -11.38
N VAL A 100 4.93 -8.96 -10.57
CA VAL A 100 4.96 -8.69 -9.11
C VAL A 100 5.08 -7.18 -8.83
N LEU A 101 6.02 -6.49 -9.46
CA LEU A 101 6.23 -5.05 -9.23
C LEU A 101 5.07 -4.18 -9.72
N PRO A 102 4.51 -4.39 -10.94
CA PRO A 102 3.30 -3.69 -11.35
C PRO A 102 2.17 -3.79 -10.32
N ARG A 103 1.88 -5.00 -9.81
CA ARG A 103 0.82 -5.19 -8.80
C ARG A 103 1.09 -4.43 -7.51
N LEU A 104 2.34 -4.42 -7.05
CA LEU A 104 2.74 -3.67 -5.86
C LEU A 104 2.60 -2.15 -6.07
N ILE A 105 3.05 -1.64 -7.22
CA ILE A 105 3.02 -0.20 -7.55
C ILE A 105 1.58 0.31 -7.74
N GLU A 106 0.71 -0.51 -8.32
CA GLU A 106 -0.72 -0.20 -8.48
C GLU A 106 -1.49 -0.18 -7.15
N GLY A 107 -0.88 -0.63 -6.05
CA GLY A 107 -1.51 -0.65 -4.72
C GLY A 107 -2.42 -1.85 -4.50
N ASN A 108 -2.32 -2.90 -5.32
CA ASN A 108 -3.09 -4.14 -5.11
C ASN A 108 -2.58 -4.92 -3.88
N ALA A 109 -1.28 -4.78 -3.56
CA ALA A 109 -0.66 -5.37 -2.38
C ALA A 109 0.15 -4.34 -1.59
N HIS A 110 0.40 -4.61 -0.30
CA HIS A 110 1.22 -3.78 0.58
C HIS A 110 2.71 -4.17 0.52
N MET A 111 2.99 -5.43 0.19
CA MET A 111 4.35 -6.00 0.13
C MET A 111 4.45 -7.02 -1.02
N ALA A 112 5.67 -7.23 -1.53
CA ALA A 112 5.98 -8.31 -2.44
C ALA A 112 6.98 -9.29 -1.80
N ALA A 113 6.70 -10.58 -1.90
CA ALA A 113 7.55 -11.66 -1.38
C ALA A 113 7.60 -12.79 -2.43
N ALA A 114 8.60 -12.80 -3.30
CA ALA A 114 8.58 -13.60 -4.54
C ALA A 114 9.98 -14.01 -5.05
N GLY A 115 10.97 -14.14 -4.16
CA GLY A 115 12.36 -14.41 -4.55
C GLY A 115 12.98 -13.29 -5.40
N LEU A 116 12.71 -12.03 -5.04
CA LEU A 116 13.13 -10.87 -5.83
C LEU A 116 14.58 -10.47 -5.52
N SER A 117 15.45 -10.53 -6.52
CA SER A 117 16.79 -9.96 -6.41
C SER A 117 16.76 -8.43 -6.32
N THR A 118 17.55 -7.87 -5.40
CA THR A 118 17.71 -6.42 -5.25
C THR A 118 18.49 -5.84 -6.42
N MET A 119 17.79 -5.20 -7.35
CA MET A 119 18.39 -4.58 -8.54
C MET A 119 18.41 -3.05 -8.38
N PRO A 120 19.52 -2.34 -8.72
CA PRO A 120 19.55 -0.87 -8.66
C PRO A 120 18.41 -0.21 -9.44
N SER A 121 18.06 -0.75 -10.61
CA SER A 121 16.95 -0.25 -11.44
C SER A 121 15.57 -0.36 -10.78
N ARG A 122 15.38 -1.28 -9.82
CA ARG A 122 14.11 -1.46 -9.11
C ARG A 122 13.97 -0.52 -7.92
N ARG A 123 15.09 -0.05 -7.35
CA ARG A 123 15.09 0.85 -6.17
C ARG A 123 14.51 2.24 -6.45
N GLU A 124 14.40 2.62 -7.72
CA GLU A 124 13.75 3.86 -8.13
C GLU A 124 12.23 3.83 -7.87
N TYR A 125 11.62 2.63 -7.89
CA TYR A 125 10.17 2.46 -7.82
C TYR A 125 9.71 1.83 -6.50
N VAL A 126 10.56 1.03 -5.86
CA VAL A 126 10.22 0.31 -4.63
C VAL A 126 11.36 0.32 -3.62
N SER A 127 11.00 0.22 -2.35
CA SER A 127 11.96 -0.02 -1.28
C SER A 127 12.10 -1.53 -1.02
N PHE A 128 13.32 -1.98 -0.74
CA PHE A 128 13.60 -3.37 -0.39
C PHE A 128 13.87 -3.49 1.11
N GLY A 129 13.41 -4.58 1.71
CA GLY A 129 13.82 -4.97 3.06
C GLY A 129 15.27 -5.44 3.11
N HIS A 130 15.69 -5.92 4.28
CA HIS A 130 16.99 -6.58 4.40
C HIS A 130 16.99 -7.88 3.59
N PRO A 131 18.06 -8.18 2.83
CA PRO A 131 18.16 -9.44 2.12
C PRO A 131 18.23 -10.59 3.12
N TYR A 132 17.42 -11.63 2.91
CA TYR A 132 17.37 -12.83 3.75
C TYR A 132 18.09 -14.04 3.13
N ASP A 133 18.44 -13.98 1.84
CA ASP A 133 19.15 -15.05 1.14
C ASP A 133 20.05 -14.51 0.01
N MET A 134 21.04 -15.30 -0.40
CA MET A 134 21.92 -15.05 -1.54
C MET A 134 21.88 -16.24 -2.50
N VAL A 135 21.56 -15.97 -3.76
CA VAL A 135 21.40 -17.00 -4.80
C VAL A 135 22.35 -16.78 -5.97
N ASP A 136 22.90 -17.87 -6.49
CA ASP A 136 23.80 -17.87 -7.64
C ASP A 136 23.06 -18.22 -8.94
N MET A 137 23.35 -17.47 -10.01
CA MET A 137 22.79 -17.72 -11.34
C MET A 137 23.56 -18.82 -12.05
N HIS A 138 22.85 -19.88 -12.44
CA HIS A 138 23.43 -21.04 -13.13
C HIS A 138 22.84 -21.22 -14.53
N LEU A 139 23.68 -21.61 -15.50
CA LEU A 139 23.24 -22.00 -16.84
C LEU A 139 22.84 -23.48 -16.83
N VAL A 140 21.58 -23.76 -17.16
CA VAL A 140 21.06 -25.13 -17.30
C VAL A 140 20.85 -25.44 -18.77
N TYR A 141 21.32 -26.60 -19.22
CA TYR A 141 21.15 -27.09 -20.58
C TYR A 141 20.78 -28.57 -20.58
N LYS A 142 20.18 -29.05 -21.67
CA LYS A 142 19.84 -30.46 -21.83
C LYS A 142 21.06 -31.23 -22.30
N LEU A 143 21.40 -32.32 -21.60
CA LEU A 143 22.49 -33.18 -22.03
C LEU A 143 22.19 -33.78 -23.41
N GLY A 144 23.18 -33.75 -24.31
CA GLY A 144 23.06 -34.30 -25.66
C GLY A 144 22.45 -33.37 -26.71
N THR A 145 22.28 -32.07 -26.43
CA THR A 145 21.83 -31.07 -27.42
C THR A 145 22.95 -30.10 -27.86
N GLY A 146 24.21 -30.53 -27.80
CA GLY A 146 25.39 -29.76 -28.21
C GLY A 146 26.16 -30.40 -29.36
#